data_AF-M6FEC7-F1
#
_entry.id   AF-M6FEC7-F1
#
_cell.length_a   1.000
_cell.length_b   1.000
_cell.length_c   1.000
_cell.angle_alpha   90.00
_cell.angle_beta   90.00
_cell.angle_gamma   90.00
#
_symmetry.space_group_name_H-M   'P 1'
#
loop_
_entity.id
_entity.type
_entity.pdbx_description
1 polymer ?
#
loop_
_entity_poly.entity_id
_entity_poly.type
_entity_poly.pdbx_seq_one_letter_code
_entity_poly.pdbx_strand_id
1 'polypeptide(L)'
;MKKILFTIAVLFSVSLFSADKENSWYLDTKELQCKNVIETKQAMKIDLSLSGIKKSNTECKNQFLRKLEGLEDINTIACGDSEYFYTPSEERCNQLEQFISINTKNWYIFFYVHSKKDFPTKCLDTGDSAYEAFFPSKYVFKKGCKIKKFDRNVGLLTMDCTQNLIVSLTMPTLFYTNSEETCSRAKGMFDKEIQ
;
A
#
# COMPACT_ATOMS: atom_id res chain seq x y z
N MET A 1 32.87 47.99 20.66
CA MET A 1 31.45 47.64 20.36
C MET A 1 31.27 46.14 20.58
N LYS A 2 30.58 45.71 21.65
CA LYS A 2 30.33 44.28 21.92
C LYS A 2 29.01 43.89 21.23
N LYS A 3 29.07 43.00 20.24
CA LYS A 3 27.87 42.43 19.61
C LYS A 3 27.37 41.30 20.51
N ILE A 4 26.23 41.51 21.17
CA ILE A 4 25.51 40.47 21.90
C ILE A 4 24.73 39.67 20.84
N LEU A 5 25.09 38.40 20.65
CA LEU A 5 24.33 37.48 19.81
C LEU A 5 23.13 36.99 20.63
N PHE A 6 21.91 37.37 20.24
CA PHE A 6 20.70 36.76 20.78
C PHE A 6 20.53 35.37 20.17
N THR A 7 20.67 34.33 20.98
CA THR A 7 20.29 32.96 20.60
C THR A 7 18.80 32.81 20.84
N ILE A 8 18.00 32.82 19.77
CA ILE A 8 16.57 32.48 19.84
C ILE A 8 16.51 30.95 19.93
N ALA A 9 16.33 30.42 21.13
CA ALA A 9 15.97 29.03 21.32
C ALA A 9 14.51 28.84 20.89
N VAL A 10 14.29 28.44 19.63
CA VAL A 10 12.98 28.01 19.16
C VAL A 10 12.71 26.64 19.77
N LEU A 11 12.00 26.62 20.89
CA LEU A 11 11.38 25.42 21.46
C LEU A 11 10.27 24.99 20.50
N PHE A 12 10.60 24.13 19.53
CA PHE A 12 9.60 23.37 18.79
C PHE A 12 8.96 22.38 19.78
N SER A 13 7.80 22.74 20.32
CA SER A 13 6.93 21.82 21.04
C SER A 13 6.29 20.87 20.04
N VAL A 14 6.98 19.78 19.72
CA VAL A 14 6.34 18.64 19.08
C VAL A 14 5.40 18.06 20.13
N SER A 15 4.10 18.22 19.96
CA SER A 15 3.09 17.63 20.85
C SER A 15 3.40 16.15 21.09
N LEU A 16 3.51 15.73 22.35
CA LEU A 16 3.72 14.32 22.74
C LEU A 16 2.66 13.38 22.13
N PHE A 17 1.45 13.88 21.83
CA PHE A 17 0.41 13.13 21.12
C PHE A 17 0.83 12.71 19.69
N SER A 18 1.68 13.50 19.04
CA SER A 18 2.21 13.19 17.70
C SER A 18 3.27 12.08 17.75
N ALA A 19 4.01 12.00 18.86
CA ALA A 19 5.06 11.00 19.05
C ALA A 19 4.48 9.60 19.35
N ASP A 20 3.37 9.53 20.12
CA ASP A 20 2.72 8.25 20.46
C ASP A 20 1.79 7.71 19.37
N LYS A 21 1.60 8.47 18.28
CA LYS A 21 0.72 8.10 17.16
C LYS A 21 -0.70 7.79 17.61
N GLU A 22 -1.20 8.46 18.66
CA GLU A 22 -2.54 8.18 19.16
C GLU A 22 -3.60 8.51 18.11
N ASN A 23 -3.45 9.61 17.37
CA ASN A 23 -4.30 9.93 16.22
C ASN A 23 -3.77 9.33 14.92
N SER A 24 -3.60 8.00 14.89
CA SER A 24 -3.15 7.26 13.71
C SER A 24 -4.03 6.03 13.46
N TRP A 25 -3.81 5.43 12.30
CA TRP A 25 -4.40 4.16 11.92
C TRP A 25 -3.35 3.06 12.02
N TYR A 26 -3.75 1.95 12.63
CA TYR A 26 -2.95 0.76 12.80
C TYR A 26 -3.44 -0.32 11.85
N LEU A 27 -2.52 -0.99 11.14
CA LEU A 27 -2.85 -2.18 10.37
C LEU A 27 -2.62 -3.42 11.23
N ASP A 28 -3.72 -4.11 11.55
CA ASP A 28 -3.66 -5.46 12.09
C ASP A 28 -3.34 -6.43 10.96
N THR A 29 -2.09 -6.88 10.90
CA THR A 29 -1.60 -7.76 9.83
C THR A 29 -2.14 -9.19 9.93
N LYS A 30 -2.68 -9.60 11.10
CA LYS A 30 -3.30 -10.93 11.27
C LYS A 30 -4.71 -10.95 10.72
N GLU A 31 -5.47 -9.90 10.98
CA GLU A 31 -6.85 -9.77 10.51
C GLU A 31 -6.95 -9.09 9.13
N LEU A 32 -5.86 -8.45 8.68
CA LEU A 32 -5.82 -7.56 7.52
C LEU A 32 -6.91 -6.48 7.61
N GLN A 33 -6.92 -5.79 8.75
CA GLN A 33 -7.90 -4.74 9.05
C GLN A 33 -7.24 -3.48 9.61
N CYS A 34 -7.77 -2.35 9.17
CA CYS A 34 -7.36 -1.03 9.64
C CYS A 34 -8.17 -0.62 10.86
N LYS A 35 -7.46 -0.27 11.94
CA LYS A 35 -8.04 0.09 13.23
C LYS A 35 -7.57 1.49 13.62
N ASN A 36 -8.48 2.38 13.97
CA ASN A 36 -8.12 3.66 14.55
C ASN A 36 -7.59 3.44 15.98
N VAL A 37 -6.41 3.98 16.28
CA VAL A 37 -5.72 3.72 17.56
C VAL A 37 -6.51 4.26 18.76
N ILE A 38 -7.01 5.50 18.70
CA ILE A 38 -7.79 6.11 19.78
C ILE A 38 -9.11 5.38 19.99
N GLU A 39 -9.87 5.14 18.92
CA GLU A 39 -11.19 4.52 19.01
C GLU A 39 -11.08 3.11 19.59
N THR A 40 -10.08 2.34 19.14
CA THR A 40 -9.82 0.98 19.66
C THR A 40 -9.48 1.00 21.15
N LYS A 41 -8.63 1.95 21.59
CA LYS A 41 -8.28 2.12 23.01
C LYS A 41 -9.50 2.49 23.86
N GLN A 42 -10.39 3.32 23.34
CA GLN A 42 -11.59 3.77 24.07
C GLN A 42 -12.68 2.69 24.14
N ALA A 43 -13.00 2.05 23.01
CA ALA A 43 -14.09 1.10 22.87
C ALA A 43 -13.71 -0.31 23.33
N MET A 44 -12.54 -0.81 22.90
CA MET A 44 -12.11 -2.19 23.15
C MET A 44 -11.14 -2.32 24.33
N LYS A 45 -10.66 -1.19 24.89
CA LYS A 45 -9.64 -1.15 25.95
C LYS A 45 -8.31 -1.79 25.55
N ILE A 46 -8.01 -1.86 24.26
CA ILE A 46 -6.76 -2.37 23.70
C ILE A 46 -5.91 -1.17 23.26
N ASP A 47 -4.72 -1.01 23.85
CA ASP A 47 -3.82 0.10 23.51
C ASP A 47 -2.87 -0.30 22.36
N LEU A 48 -3.28 0.05 21.13
CA LEU A 48 -2.49 -0.18 19.91
C LEU A 48 -1.48 0.93 19.62
N SER A 49 -1.40 1.98 20.46
CA SER A 49 -0.40 3.04 20.29
C SER A 49 1.02 2.49 20.37
N LEU A 50 2.00 3.28 19.91
CA LEU A 50 3.40 2.86 19.98
C LEU A 50 3.82 2.53 21.42
N SER A 51 3.39 3.33 22.40
CA SER A 51 3.68 3.06 23.80
C SER A 51 2.93 1.83 24.33
N GLY A 52 1.69 1.60 23.90
CA GLY A 52 0.90 0.41 24.22
C GLY A 52 1.56 -0.88 23.72
N ILE A 53 2.01 -0.90 22.46
CA ILE A 53 2.73 -2.03 21.87
C ILE A 53 4.08 -2.26 22.57
N LYS A 54 4.85 -1.20 22.85
CA LYS A 54 6.12 -1.32 23.59
C LYS A 54 5.97 -1.83 25.03
N LYS A 55 4.82 -1.61 25.65
CA LYS A 55 4.51 -2.13 26.99
C LYS A 55 4.06 -3.59 26.96
N SER A 56 3.28 -3.98 25.95
CA SER A 56 2.68 -5.31 25.85
C SER A 56 3.57 -6.35 25.17
N ASN A 57 4.46 -5.92 24.27
CA ASN A 57 5.43 -6.79 23.60
C ASN A 57 6.86 -6.42 24.04
N THR A 58 7.50 -7.32 24.80
CA THR A 58 8.86 -7.12 25.33
C THR A 58 9.92 -6.99 24.25
N GLU A 59 9.72 -7.60 23.08
CA GLU A 59 10.64 -7.52 21.95
C GLU A 59 10.60 -6.12 21.28
N CYS A 60 9.51 -5.37 21.47
CA CYS A 60 9.37 -3.99 20.99
C CYS A 60 10.05 -2.94 21.89
N LYS A 61 10.37 -3.27 23.14
CA LYS A 61 10.70 -2.28 24.19
C LYS A 61 11.81 -1.30 23.78
N ASN A 62 12.85 -1.82 23.13
CA ASN A 62 14.02 -1.05 22.70
C ASN A 62 14.05 -0.77 21.19
N GLN A 63 12.99 -1.13 20.47
CA GLN A 63 12.93 -0.96 19.02
C GLN A 63 12.54 0.48 18.67
N PHE A 64 13.10 0.98 17.58
CA PHE A 64 12.83 2.33 17.08
C PHE A 64 11.76 2.27 15.99
N LEU A 65 10.86 3.26 16.03
CA LEU A 65 9.94 3.49 14.93
C LEU A 65 10.76 3.96 13.72
N ARG A 66 10.57 3.30 12.58
CA ARG A 66 11.22 3.64 11.30
C ARG A 66 10.16 3.96 10.25
N LYS A 67 10.55 4.62 9.17
CA LYS A 67 9.71 4.75 7.97
C LYS A 67 9.85 3.51 7.11
N LEU A 68 8.76 3.05 6.50
CA LEU A 68 8.82 2.00 5.51
C LEU A 68 9.55 2.52 4.26
N GLU A 69 10.50 1.74 3.75
CA GLU A 69 11.32 2.16 2.61
C GLU A 69 10.44 2.46 1.39
N GLY A 70 10.68 3.61 0.75
CA GLY A 70 9.88 4.08 -0.38
C GLY A 70 8.50 4.65 -0.02
N LEU A 71 8.07 4.60 1.25
CA LEU A 71 6.76 5.06 1.73
C LEU A 71 6.92 5.86 3.03
N GLU A 72 7.39 7.09 2.88
CA GLU A 72 7.82 7.95 4.00
C GLU A 72 6.73 8.32 5.03
N ASP A 73 5.48 8.16 4.67
CA ASP A 73 4.32 8.45 5.51
C ASP A 73 3.84 7.24 6.31
N ILE A 74 4.36 6.04 6.03
CA ILE A 74 4.08 4.82 6.76
C ILE A 74 5.19 4.57 7.76
N ASN A 75 4.84 4.54 9.04
CA ASN A 75 5.77 4.21 10.10
C ASN A 75 5.61 2.73 10.45
N THR A 76 6.72 2.07 10.77
CA THR A 76 6.74 0.67 11.15
C THR A 76 7.71 0.43 12.31
N ILE A 77 7.43 -0.58 13.12
CA ILE A 77 8.32 -1.08 14.16
C ILE A 77 8.32 -2.61 14.09
N ALA A 78 9.51 -3.20 13.93
CA ALA A 78 9.70 -4.64 13.93
C ALA A 78 10.02 -5.11 15.35
N CYS A 79 9.32 -6.13 15.83
CA CYS A 79 9.48 -6.73 17.14
C CYS A 79 9.48 -8.26 17.01
N GLY A 80 10.68 -8.83 16.96
CA GLY A 80 10.87 -10.25 16.64
C GLY A 80 10.24 -10.59 15.30
N ASP A 81 9.31 -11.54 15.31
CA ASP A 81 8.60 -12.03 14.11
C ASP A 81 7.39 -11.16 13.71
N SER A 82 7.09 -10.11 14.46
CA SER A 82 5.95 -9.23 14.20
C SER A 82 6.41 -7.86 13.71
N GLU A 83 5.76 -7.35 12.67
CA GLU A 83 5.92 -5.97 12.22
C GLU A 83 4.61 -5.20 12.38
N TYR A 84 4.67 -4.04 13.04
CA TYR A 84 3.51 -3.20 13.36
C TYR A 84 3.56 -1.95 12.51
N PHE A 85 2.46 -1.64 11.82
CA PHE A 85 2.39 -0.52 10.88
C PHE A 85 1.42 0.57 11.36
N TYR A 86 1.85 1.82 11.22
CA TYR A 86 1.13 3.03 11.61
C TYR A 86 1.07 4.01 10.45
N THR A 87 -0.14 4.41 10.07
CA THR A 87 -0.40 5.32 8.94
C THR A 87 -1.17 6.56 9.42
N PRO A 88 -1.12 7.68 8.66
CA PRO A 88 -1.78 8.92 9.06
C PRO A 88 -3.29 8.91 8.83
N SER A 89 -3.83 8.02 8.01
CA SER A 89 -5.25 7.98 7.65
C SER A 89 -5.73 6.56 7.35
N GLU A 90 -7.06 6.39 7.41
CA GLU A 90 -7.74 5.14 7.06
C GLU A 90 -7.44 4.74 5.62
N GLU A 91 -7.59 5.69 4.69
CA GLU A 91 -7.30 5.48 3.28
C GLU A 91 -5.88 4.94 3.08
N ARG A 92 -4.91 5.53 3.77
CA ARG A 92 -3.52 5.09 3.67
C ARG A 92 -3.29 3.72 4.29
N CYS A 93 -3.99 3.42 5.39
CA CYS A 93 -3.97 2.09 5.99
C CYS A 93 -4.56 1.05 5.04
N ASN A 94 -5.73 1.31 4.46
CA ASN A 94 -6.40 0.42 3.52
C ASN A 94 -5.53 0.20 2.26
N GLN A 95 -4.84 1.23 1.79
CA GLN A 95 -3.90 1.09 0.67
C GLN A 95 -2.69 0.18 1.03
N LEU A 96 -2.20 0.23 2.27
CA LEU A 96 -1.15 -0.66 2.77
C LEU A 96 -1.67 -2.09 2.95
N GLU A 97 -2.88 -2.28 3.48
CA GLU A 97 -3.55 -3.58 3.54
C GLU A 97 -3.64 -4.20 2.15
N GLN A 98 -4.16 -3.44 1.18
CA GLN A 98 -4.26 -3.86 -0.22
C GLN A 98 -2.89 -4.22 -0.79
N PHE A 99 -1.85 -3.42 -0.52
CA PHE A 99 -0.49 -3.72 -0.94
C PHE A 99 -0.01 -5.08 -0.39
N ILE A 100 -0.18 -5.34 0.91
CA ILE A 100 0.21 -6.62 1.53
C ILE A 100 -0.59 -7.77 0.91
N SER A 101 -1.92 -7.64 0.86
CA SER A 101 -2.83 -8.62 0.27
C SER A 101 -2.48 -8.96 -1.18
N ILE A 102 -2.11 -7.96 -1.99
CA ILE A 102 -1.65 -8.14 -3.36
C ILE A 102 -0.35 -8.95 -3.43
N ASN A 103 0.64 -8.67 -2.57
CA ASN A 103 1.93 -9.38 -2.59
C ASN A 103 1.83 -10.85 -2.12
N THR A 104 0.74 -11.28 -1.49
CA THR A 104 0.54 -12.68 -1.08
C THR A 104 0.05 -13.61 -2.19
N LYS A 105 -0.19 -13.10 -3.40
CA LYS A 105 -0.80 -13.84 -4.52
C LYS A 105 0.07 -13.79 -5.76
N ASN A 106 -0.05 -14.81 -6.59
CA ASN A 106 0.42 -14.77 -7.97
C ASN A 106 -0.57 -13.98 -8.82
N TRP A 107 -0.08 -13.29 -9.84
CA TRP A 107 -0.90 -12.43 -10.69
C TRP A 107 -0.55 -12.60 -12.15
N TYR A 108 -1.59 -12.70 -12.96
CA TYR A 108 -1.55 -12.55 -14.40
C TYR A 108 -2.09 -11.17 -14.77
N ILE A 109 -1.38 -10.46 -15.64
CA ILE A 109 -1.86 -9.21 -16.25
C ILE A 109 -2.45 -9.51 -17.62
N PHE A 110 -3.63 -8.95 -17.89
CA PHE A 110 -4.13 -8.87 -19.25
C PHE A 110 -3.44 -7.70 -19.97
N PHE A 111 -2.51 -8.05 -20.85
CA PHE A 111 -1.70 -7.10 -21.59
C PHE A 111 -2.36 -6.76 -22.94
N TYR A 112 -2.62 -5.47 -23.15
CA TYR A 112 -3.19 -4.94 -24.38
C TYR A 112 -2.58 -3.55 -24.67
N VAL A 113 -2.79 -3.00 -25.86
CA VAL A 113 -2.35 -1.62 -26.18
C VAL A 113 -3.55 -0.84 -26.68
N HIS A 114 -4.02 0.11 -25.86
CA HIS A 114 -5.23 0.87 -26.16
C HIS A 114 -5.15 1.64 -27.49
N SER A 115 -3.97 2.16 -27.82
CA SER A 115 -3.73 2.95 -29.04
C SER A 115 -3.51 2.11 -30.31
N LYS A 116 -3.37 0.79 -30.20
CA LYS A 116 -3.09 -0.11 -31.33
C LYS A 116 -3.97 -1.36 -31.25
N LYS A 117 -5.12 -1.31 -31.94
CA LYS A 117 -6.08 -2.42 -31.99
C LYS A 117 -5.50 -3.72 -32.54
N ASP A 118 -4.53 -3.63 -33.46
CA ASP A 118 -3.88 -4.79 -34.06
C ASP A 118 -2.77 -5.41 -33.18
N PHE A 119 -2.47 -4.80 -32.03
CA PHE A 119 -1.44 -5.33 -31.14
C PHE A 119 -1.92 -6.64 -30.51
N PRO A 120 -1.12 -7.74 -30.59
CA PRO A 120 -1.50 -9.01 -29.99
C PRO A 120 -1.72 -8.88 -28.48
N THR A 121 -2.95 -9.09 -28.04
CA THR A 121 -3.30 -9.17 -26.63
C THR A 121 -2.69 -10.43 -26.01
N LYS A 122 -2.29 -10.36 -24.74
CA LYS A 122 -1.64 -11.48 -24.04
C LYS A 122 -2.08 -11.57 -22.59
N CYS A 123 -1.99 -12.77 -22.05
CA CYS A 123 -2.01 -13.00 -20.61
C CYS A 123 -0.61 -13.35 -20.16
N LEU A 124 -0.06 -12.54 -19.27
CA LEU A 124 1.34 -12.65 -18.83
C LEU A 124 1.37 -12.88 -17.34
N ASP A 125 2.09 -13.92 -16.90
CA ASP A 125 2.41 -14.11 -15.50
C ASP A 125 3.40 -13.03 -15.06
N THR A 126 3.03 -12.24 -14.05
CA THR A 126 3.87 -11.19 -13.49
C THR A 126 4.93 -11.72 -12.51
N GLY A 127 4.86 -13.01 -12.17
CA GLY A 127 5.92 -13.71 -11.44
C GLY A 127 7.12 -14.08 -12.32
N ASP A 128 6.97 -14.07 -13.66
CA ASP A 128 8.09 -14.22 -14.58
C ASP A 128 8.99 -12.98 -14.53
N SER A 129 10.30 -13.21 -14.39
CA SER A 129 11.34 -12.18 -14.42
C SER A 129 11.24 -11.21 -15.61
N ALA A 130 10.76 -11.68 -16.77
CA ALA A 130 10.57 -10.84 -17.95
C ALA A 130 9.44 -9.80 -17.78
N TYR A 131 8.51 -10.05 -16.85
CA TYR A 131 7.30 -9.26 -16.63
C TYR A 131 7.13 -8.75 -15.19
N GLU A 132 8.13 -8.93 -14.32
CA GLU A 132 8.10 -8.48 -12.91
C GLU A 132 7.83 -6.98 -12.77
N ALA A 133 8.24 -6.18 -13.76
CA ALA A 133 7.96 -4.74 -13.80
C ALA A 133 6.45 -4.42 -13.82
N PHE A 134 5.62 -5.37 -14.29
CA PHE A 134 4.17 -5.27 -14.33
C PHE A 134 3.50 -5.84 -13.06
N PHE A 135 4.27 -6.29 -12.07
CA PHE A 135 3.67 -6.81 -10.85
C PHE A 135 2.81 -5.72 -10.16
N PRO A 136 1.57 -6.03 -9.75
CA PRO A 136 0.60 -5.01 -9.33
C PRO A 136 1.07 -4.13 -8.16
N SER A 137 1.87 -4.68 -7.24
CA SER A 137 2.36 -3.93 -6.08
C SER A 137 3.24 -2.72 -6.47
N LYS A 138 3.90 -2.75 -7.64
CA LYS A 138 4.68 -1.63 -8.21
C LYS A 138 3.80 -0.41 -8.52
N TYR A 139 2.49 -0.59 -8.64
CA TYR A 139 1.54 0.45 -9.03
C TYR A 139 0.67 0.95 -7.87
N VAL A 140 0.56 0.22 -6.75
CA VAL A 140 -0.35 0.55 -5.64
C VAL A 140 -0.10 1.94 -5.09
N PHE A 141 1.19 2.28 -4.92
CA PHE A 141 1.64 3.59 -4.42
C PHE A 141 2.15 4.51 -5.53
N LYS A 142 2.02 4.11 -6.80
CA LYS A 142 2.53 4.88 -7.93
C LYS A 142 1.65 6.10 -8.16
N LYS A 143 2.26 7.29 -8.17
CA LYS A 143 1.55 8.54 -8.49
C LYS A 143 0.80 8.41 -9.82
N GLY A 144 -0.48 8.79 -9.82
CA GLY A 144 -1.35 8.74 -10.98
C GLY A 144 -1.98 7.36 -11.24
N CYS A 145 -1.70 6.37 -10.40
CA CYS A 145 -2.40 5.08 -10.36
C CYS A 145 -3.25 4.97 -9.08
N LYS A 146 -4.40 4.32 -9.19
CA LYS A 146 -5.33 4.08 -8.09
C LYS A 146 -6.05 2.76 -8.28
N ILE A 147 -6.24 2.02 -7.19
CA ILE A 147 -7.03 0.78 -7.21
C ILE A 147 -8.49 1.17 -7.40
N LYS A 148 -9.09 0.71 -8.51
CA LYS A 148 -10.49 0.95 -8.84
C LYS A 148 -11.38 -0.17 -8.29
N LYS A 149 -10.89 -1.42 -8.37
CA LYS A 149 -11.57 -2.61 -7.87
C LYS A 149 -10.54 -3.59 -7.36
N PHE A 150 -10.75 -4.11 -6.16
CA PHE A 150 -9.96 -5.22 -5.62
C PHE A 150 -10.89 -6.17 -4.90
N ASP A 151 -10.97 -7.41 -5.39
CA ASP A 151 -11.66 -8.50 -4.72
C ASP A 151 -10.63 -9.58 -4.38
N ARG A 152 -10.26 -9.62 -3.10
CA ARG A 152 -9.24 -10.52 -2.56
C ARG A 152 -9.63 -11.99 -2.64
N ASN A 153 -10.92 -12.30 -2.64
CA ASN A 153 -11.43 -13.67 -2.55
C ASN A 153 -11.37 -14.35 -3.92
N VAL A 154 -11.80 -13.64 -4.96
CA VAL A 154 -11.77 -14.13 -6.35
C VAL A 154 -10.48 -13.77 -7.08
N GLY A 155 -9.60 -12.99 -6.43
CA GLY A 155 -8.31 -12.60 -6.98
C GLY A 155 -8.45 -11.77 -8.26
N LEU A 156 -9.26 -10.71 -8.19
CA LEU A 156 -9.43 -9.74 -9.27
C LEU A 156 -8.98 -8.36 -8.82
N LEU A 157 -8.19 -7.70 -9.66
CA LEU A 157 -7.69 -6.36 -9.40
C LEU A 157 -7.79 -5.53 -10.68
N THR A 158 -8.30 -4.31 -10.54
CA THR A 158 -8.33 -3.32 -11.61
C THR A 158 -7.77 -2.01 -11.08
N MET A 159 -6.80 -1.46 -11.80
CA MET A 159 -6.17 -0.19 -11.46
C MET A 159 -6.41 0.82 -12.58
N ASP A 160 -6.80 2.04 -12.21
CA ASP A 160 -6.86 3.18 -13.11
C ASP A 160 -5.55 3.94 -13.00
N CYS A 161 -4.78 3.94 -14.09
CA CYS A 161 -3.50 4.62 -14.25
C CYS A 161 -3.57 5.75 -15.30
N THR A 162 -4.76 6.25 -15.64
CA THR A 162 -4.95 7.32 -16.63
C THR A 162 -4.14 8.59 -16.33
N GLN A 163 -3.93 8.89 -15.05
CA GLN A 163 -3.15 10.05 -14.60
C GLN A 163 -1.63 9.79 -14.54
N ASN A 164 -1.18 8.55 -14.81
CA ASN A 164 0.23 8.22 -14.93
C ASN A 164 0.66 8.27 -16.41
N LEU A 165 1.39 9.33 -16.80
CA LEU A 165 1.76 9.60 -18.20
C LEU A 165 2.52 8.46 -18.89
N ILE A 166 3.25 7.63 -18.16
CA ILE A 166 4.04 6.54 -18.77
C ILE A 166 3.13 5.34 -19.04
N VAL A 167 2.34 4.94 -18.04
CA VAL A 167 1.46 3.78 -18.13
C VAL A 167 0.27 4.04 -19.05
N SER A 168 -0.30 5.24 -18.98
CA SER A 168 -1.51 5.60 -19.72
C SER A 168 -1.35 5.61 -21.24
N LEU A 169 -0.13 5.73 -21.76
CA LEU A 169 0.17 5.65 -23.19
C LEU A 169 -0.10 4.26 -23.79
N THR A 170 -0.07 3.22 -22.95
CA THR A 170 -0.24 1.82 -23.38
C THR A 170 -1.49 1.21 -22.78
N MET A 171 -1.59 1.21 -21.45
CA MET A 171 -2.65 0.56 -20.68
C MET A 171 -3.16 1.50 -19.58
N PRO A 172 -4.05 2.45 -19.91
CA PRO A 172 -4.59 3.38 -18.91
C PRO A 172 -5.39 2.68 -17.82
N THR A 173 -5.89 1.47 -18.07
CA THR A 173 -6.46 0.57 -17.06
C THR A 173 -5.66 -0.72 -17.04
N LEU A 174 -5.18 -1.11 -15.87
CA LEU A 174 -4.48 -2.37 -15.67
C LEU A 174 -5.45 -3.38 -15.09
N PHE A 175 -5.59 -4.53 -15.74
CA PHE A 175 -6.43 -5.63 -15.28
C PHE A 175 -5.56 -6.82 -14.88
N TYR A 176 -5.74 -7.28 -13.65
CA TYR A 176 -5.05 -8.42 -13.09
C TYR A 176 -6.03 -9.46 -12.57
N THR A 177 -5.60 -10.71 -12.64
CA THR A 177 -6.26 -11.83 -11.98
C THR A 177 -5.24 -12.83 -11.48
N ASN A 178 -5.54 -13.56 -10.41
CA ASN A 178 -4.68 -14.63 -9.91
C ASN A 178 -4.86 -15.97 -10.65
N SER A 179 -5.55 -15.97 -11.80
CA SER A 179 -5.81 -17.17 -12.61
C SER A 179 -5.54 -16.91 -14.10
N GLU A 180 -4.69 -17.75 -14.69
CA GLU A 180 -4.42 -17.72 -16.13
C GLU A 180 -5.69 -17.93 -16.96
N GLU A 181 -6.58 -18.82 -16.50
CA GLU A 181 -7.83 -19.12 -17.18
C GLU A 181 -8.75 -17.89 -17.20
N THR A 182 -8.88 -17.20 -16.07
CA THR A 182 -9.68 -15.97 -15.98
C THR A 182 -9.10 -14.88 -16.88
N CYS A 183 -7.76 -14.76 -16.92
CA CYS A 183 -7.11 -13.81 -17.81
C CYS A 183 -7.42 -14.15 -19.26
N SER A 184 -7.24 -15.42 -19.65
CA SER A 184 -7.45 -15.90 -21.01
C SER A 184 -8.89 -15.72 -21.47
N ARG A 185 -9.87 -15.89 -20.57
CA ARG A 185 -11.28 -15.57 -20.81
C ARG A 185 -11.50 -14.07 -21.04
N ALA A 186 -10.92 -13.22 -20.20
CA ALA A 186 -11.00 -11.76 -20.37
C ALA A 186 -10.41 -11.31 -21.72
N LYS A 187 -9.25 -11.87 -22.09
CA LYS A 187 -8.66 -11.69 -23.42
C LYS A 187 -9.63 -12.09 -24.53
N GLY A 188 -10.22 -13.28 -24.45
CA GLY A 188 -11.15 -13.78 -25.47
C GLY A 188 -12.43 -12.95 -25.61
N MET A 189 -12.91 -12.31 -24.52
CA MET A 189 -14.02 -11.36 -24.59
C MET A 189 -13.59 -10.06 -25.29
N PHE A 190 -12.44 -9.51 -24.89
CA PHE A 190 -11.91 -8.27 -25.47
C PHE A 190 -11.61 -8.41 -26.97
N ASP A 191 -10.98 -9.51 -27.38
CA ASP A 191 -10.66 -9.77 -28.78
C ASP A 191 -11.93 -9.85 -29.66
N LYS A 192 -13.07 -10.30 -29.10
CA LYS A 192 -14.37 -10.33 -29.81
C LYS A 192 -15.02 -8.95 -29.92
N GLU A 193 -14.81 -8.06 -28.95
CA GLU A 193 -15.40 -6.71 -28.96
C GLU A 193 -14.69 -5.76 -29.95
N ILE A 194 -13.45 -6.08 -30.34
CA ILE A 194 -12.66 -5.27 -31.28
C ILE A 194 -12.86 -5.68 -32.75
N GLN A 195 -13.39 -6.88 -33.00
CA GLN A 195 -13.78 -7.38 -34.33
C GLN A 195 -15.10 -6.77 -34.80
#